data_AF-A0A6L7MX03-F1
#
_entry.id   AF-A0A6L7MX03-F1
#
_cell.length_a   1.000
_cell.length_b   1.000
_cell.length_c   1.000
_cell.angle_alpha   90.00
_cell.angle_beta   90.00
_cell.angle_gamma   90.00
#
_symmetry.space_group_name_H-M   'P 1'
#
loop_
_entity.id
_entity.type
_entity.pdbx_description
1 polymer ?
#
loop_
_entity_poly.entity_id
_entity_poly.type
_entity_poly.pdbx_seq_one_letter_code
_entity_poly.pdbx_strand_id
1 'polypeptide(L)'
;MERVRSVLPSAMLAVVVTTLSGCMLLAPVPYTDMVGAIAEGADFDPEALREAWLAQPNVEEQRPRLEELEAEALNLLADEPLRLGAVGSAILDIYFGSLAGHLAMETFYQRVEAPDDAATHVRWGSAVQEAIESSAVGTPSDPYQVISAMEARAFLLARGESPIGSMYVSTDDDPFVLQILARKDEQPPAYRAFDLERFYRRVQADASRQMEATPAEVQRGAPPARHGGGNVSFGIVNLFLAMQRGDSAAQVFVGYSLAREERFEEAATWLVPASKGGNLVATLILAQMHRSEAFTGTAESRDASLEKAEDHYLMAVAAGSDEAMAGLGALYVGGFYGGGMVDEGLELLDKAADNGNTEAMVFLANAYAAGQLLDRDYDASERYWVRAADTGDVVAKLQYARFLMAEDVEREFTGQAWRWLREVAQEENPQAMLLIAALYARGVHVSRNYQRARLWFRNAVSIAPDDPDIVNEVAWTLTVSHLGKLRDERYALRIMERVMSASDAARESPAFLDTWAAAHAANGNFDRAIDLQERALEQARRREETTVLAVLQQHLEAFRAGETISENIP
;
A
#
# COMPACT_ATOMS: atom_id res chain seq x y z
N MET A 1 20.02 -57.07 -51.76
CA MET A 1 18.84 -57.69 -52.40
C MET A 1 17.67 -56.80 -52.04
N GLU A 2 16.90 -56.14 -52.90
CA GLU A 2 16.72 -55.97 -54.35
C GLU A 2 16.02 -54.58 -54.47
N ARG A 3 16.44 -53.62 -55.31
CA ARG A 3 16.12 -53.44 -56.75
C ARG A 3 14.61 -53.25 -56.99
N VAL A 4 14.02 -52.28 -57.71
CA VAL A 4 14.37 -51.28 -58.77
C VAL A 4 13.12 -50.34 -58.90
N ARG A 5 13.12 -49.02 -59.21
CA ARG A 5 13.12 -48.29 -60.53
C ARG A 5 12.76 -46.82 -60.24
N SER A 6 13.63 -45.83 -60.47
CA SER A 6 13.87 -45.07 -61.71
C SER A 6 12.64 -44.36 -62.30
N VAL A 7 12.67 -43.01 -62.36
CA VAL A 7 12.72 -42.18 -63.60
C VAL A 7 12.72 -40.68 -63.21
N LEU A 8 13.78 -39.96 -63.60
CA LEU A 8 13.82 -38.49 -63.78
C LEU A 8 13.31 -38.13 -65.20
N PRO A 9 12.76 -36.94 -65.42
CA PRO A 9 13.57 -35.88 -66.07
C PRO A 9 13.31 -34.47 -65.45
N SER A 10 14.36 -33.74 -65.07
CA SER A 10 14.99 -32.67 -65.85
C SER A 10 14.43 -31.26 -65.60
N ALA A 11 15.25 -30.48 -64.89
CA ALA A 11 15.54 -29.07 -65.11
C ALA A 11 14.43 -28.02 -64.91
N MET A 12 14.43 -27.38 -63.74
CA MET A 12 14.43 -25.92 -63.71
C MET A 12 15.31 -25.44 -62.55
N LEU A 13 16.40 -24.77 -62.94
CA LEU A 13 17.42 -24.17 -62.09
C LEU A 13 16.82 -22.93 -61.40
N ALA A 14 16.37 -23.06 -60.16
CA ALA A 14 16.12 -21.90 -59.30
C ALA A 14 17.32 -21.77 -58.36
N VAL A 15 18.18 -20.80 -58.68
CA VAL A 15 19.26 -20.34 -57.81
C VAL A 15 18.61 -19.80 -56.54
N VAL A 16 18.66 -20.59 -55.46
CA VAL A 16 18.44 -20.08 -54.10
C VAL A 16 19.65 -19.23 -53.77
N VAL A 17 19.51 -17.92 -53.96
CA VAL A 17 20.40 -16.95 -53.33
C VAL A 17 20.10 -17.00 -51.84
N THR A 18 20.95 -17.70 -51.09
CA THR A 18 21.06 -17.54 -49.64
C THR A 18 21.49 -16.11 -49.35
N THR A 19 20.55 -15.22 -49.05
CA THR A 19 20.84 -13.98 -48.35
C THR A 19 21.06 -14.30 -46.88
N LEU A 20 22.33 -14.34 -46.49
CA LEU A 20 22.77 -14.17 -45.11
C LEU A 20 22.33 -12.76 -44.66
N SER A 21 21.19 -12.65 -43.99
CA SER A 21 20.86 -11.44 -43.22
C SER A 21 21.71 -11.47 -41.95
N GLY A 22 22.91 -10.90 -42.04
CA GLY A 22 23.63 -10.46 -40.86
C GLY A 22 22.81 -9.36 -40.19
N CYS A 23 22.43 -9.56 -38.93
CA CYS A 23 22.05 -8.47 -38.06
C CYS A 23 23.27 -7.56 -37.87
N MET A 24 23.43 -6.58 -38.76
CA MET A 24 24.12 -5.36 -38.40
C MET A 24 23.22 -4.67 -37.38
N LEU A 25 23.66 -4.63 -36.12
CA LEU A 25 23.18 -3.64 -35.16
C LEU A 25 23.49 -2.28 -35.77
N LEU A 26 22.52 -1.70 -36.48
CA LEU A 26 22.55 -0.30 -36.89
C LEU A 26 22.76 0.52 -35.62
N ALA A 27 23.74 1.43 -35.66
CA ALA A 27 23.93 2.38 -34.57
C ALA A 27 22.60 3.13 -34.34
N PRO A 28 22.23 3.42 -33.07
CA PRO A 28 21.02 4.17 -32.78
C PRO A 28 21.05 5.51 -33.53
N VAL A 29 19.92 5.87 -34.14
CA VAL A 29 19.79 7.13 -34.88
C VAL A 29 19.94 8.29 -33.89
N PRO A 30 20.77 9.32 -34.18
CA PRO A 30 20.89 10.48 -33.31
C PRO A 30 19.54 11.19 -33.12
N TYR A 31 19.29 11.67 -31.90
CA TYR A 31 18.04 12.35 -31.54
C TYR A 31 17.69 13.52 -32.49
N THR A 32 18.67 14.34 -32.86
CA THR A 32 18.46 15.47 -33.78
C THR A 32 18.01 15.05 -35.17
N ASP A 33 18.49 13.90 -35.66
CA ASP A 33 18.14 13.38 -36.97
C ASP A 33 16.71 12.81 -36.95
N MET A 34 16.33 12.16 -35.84
CA MET A 34 14.95 11.70 -35.62
C MET A 34 13.97 12.88 -35.62
N VAL A 35 14.25 13.94 -34.86
CA VAL A 35 13.41 15.15 -34.81
C VAL A 35 13.30 15.81 -36.20
N GLY A 36 14.41 15.89 -36.94
CA GLY A 36 14.41 16.43 -38.31
C GLY A 36 13.51 15.64 -39.26
N ALA A 37 13.61 14.31 -39.25
CA ALA A 37 12.78 13.45 -40.08
C ALA A 37 11.28 13.55 -39.72
N ILE A 38 10.97 13.62 -38.43
CA ILE A 38 9.61 13.80 -37.93
C ILE A 38 9.04 15.14 -38.40
N ALA A 39 9.82 16.23 -38.32
CA ALA A 39 9.40 17.55 -38.81
C ALA A 39 9.15 17.57 -40.34
N GLU A 40 9.79 16.66 -41.09
CA GLU A 40 9.55 16.44 -42.52
C GLU A 40 8.38 15.49 -42.83
N GLY A 41 7.71 14.95 -41.80
CA GLY A 41 6.50 14.12 -41.93
C GLY A 41 6.74 12.62 -41.78
N ALA A 42 7.87 12.18 -41.23
CA ALA A 42 8.06 10.79 -40.85
C ALA A 42 7.18 10.39 -39.67
N ASP A 43 6.81 9.10 -39.60
CA ASP A 43 6.19 8.52 -38.41
C ASP A 43 7.16 8.58 -37.21
N PHE A 44 6.60 8.62 -36.01
CA PHE A 44 7.36 8.71 -34.77
C PHE A 44 7.02 7.56 -33.81
N ASP A 45 8.02 7.18 -33.00
CA ASP A 45 7.88 6.26 -31.88
C ASP A 45 8.33 7.01 -30.61
N PRO A 46 7.40 7.32 -29.67
CA PRO A 46 7.72 8.01 -28.43
C PRO A 46 8.83 7.34 -27.62
N GLU A 47 8.85 6.01 -27.59
CA GLU A 47 9.84 5.25 -26.79
C GLU A 47 11.22 5.34 -27.41
N ALA A 48 11.32 5.18 -28.73
CA ALA A 48 12.58 5.34 -29.45
C ALA A 48 13.14 6.77 -29.30
N LEU A 49 12.27 7.78 -29.37
CA LEU A 49 12.66 9.18 -29.21
C LEU A 49 13.13 9.46 -27.77
N ARG A 50 12.44 8.91 -26.77
CA ARG A 50 12.82 8.98 -25.35
C ARG A 50 14.20 8.37 -25.14
N GLU A 51 14.43 7.15 -25.61
CA GLU A 51 15.71 6.45 -25.48
C GLU A 51 16.84 7.19 -26.20
N ALA A 52 16.59 7.76 -27.38
CA ALA A 52 17.56 8.58 -28.11
C ALA A 52 17.90 9.89 -27.37
N TRP A 53 16.90 10.55 -26.76
CA TRP A 53 17.12 11.77 -25.97
C TRP A 53 17.95 11.50 -24.72
N LEU A 54 17.64 10.41 -23.99
CA LEU A 54 18.38 9.99 -22.79
C LEU A 54 19.83 9.60 -23.08
N ALA A 55 20.14 9.19 -24.31
CA ALA A 55 21.49 8.85 -24.74
C ALA A 55 22.36 10.08 -25.06
N GLN A 56 21.81 11.30 -25.04
CA GLN A 56 22.56 12.51 -25.36
C GLN A 56 23.55 12.88 -24.24
N PRO A 57 24.80 13.27 -24.58
CA PRO A 57 25.82 13.60 -23.57
C PRO A 57 25.48 14.77 -22.65
N ASN A 58 24.62 15.70 -23.09
CA ASN A 58 24.26 16.94 -22.38
C ASN A 58 22.88 16.89 -21.71
N VAL A 59 22.25 15.71 -21.64
CA VAL A 59 20.91 15.55 -21.03
C VAL A 59 20.90 15.98 -19.55
N GLU A 60 22.01 15.78 -18.83
CA GLU A 60 22.20 16.24 -17.44
C GLU A 60 22.09 17.78 -17.30
N GLU A 61 22.57 18.53 -18.30
CA GLU A 61 22.55 20.00 -18.31
C GLU A 61 21.18 20.54 -18.76
N GLN A 62 20.51 19.85 -19.67
CA GLN A 62 19.20 20.26 -20.23
C GLN A 62 18.04 20.01 -19.26
N ARG A 63 18.09 18.92 -18.50
CA ARG A 63 16.98 18.46 -17.65
C ARG A 63 16.44 19.51 -16.67
N PRO A 64 17.25 20.23 -15.86
CA PRO A 64 16.70 21.18 -14.89
C PRO A 64 15.86 22.27 -15.56
N ARG A 65 16.26 22.69 -16.76
CA ARG A 65 15.52 23.69 -17.53
C ARG A 65 14.23 23.11 -18.13
N LEU A 66 14.26 21.86 -18.59
CA LEU A 66 13.07 21.15 -19.04
C LEU A 66 12.04 21.07 -17.91
N GLU A 67 12.43 20.56 -16.74
CA GLU A 67 11.52 20.39 -15.60
C GLU A 67 10.92 21.73 -15.13
N GLU A 68 11.71 22.82 -15.13
CA GLU A 68 11.23 24.17 -14.79
C GLU A 68 10.14 24.64 -15.78
N LEU A 69 10.39 24.47 -17.08
CA LEU A 69 9.45 24.86 -18.12
C LEU A 69 8.19 23.99 -18.12
N GLU A 70 8.33 22.68 -17.90
CA GLU A 70 7.20 21.76 -17.76
C GLU A 70 6.35 22.15 -16.55
N ALA A 71 6.96 22.44 -15.40
CA ALA A 71 6.25 22.93 -14.23
C ALA A 71 5.51 24.25 -14.50
N GLU A 72 6.16 25.20 -15.19
CA GLU A 72 5.53 26.47 -15.61
C GLU A 72 4.33 26.20 -16.53
N ALA A 73 4.50 25.37 -17.57
CA ALA A 73 3.43 25.05 -18.50
C ALA A 73 2.23 24.41 -17.79
N LEU A 74 2.45 23.42 -16.92
CA LEU A 74 1.39 22.75 -16.19
C LEU A 74 0.61 23.69 -15.26
N ASN A 75 1.27 24.71 -14.69
CA ASN A 75 0.61 25.71 -13.86
C ASN A 75 -0.22 26.71 -14.68
N LEU A 76 0.16 26.96 -15.95
CA LEU A 76 -0.54 27.90 -16.84
C LEU A 76 -1.73 27.27 -17.57
N LEU A 77 -1.84 25.92 -17.59
CA LEU A 77 -2.84 25.18 -18.38
C LEU A 77 -4.28 25.68 -18.17
N ALA A 78 -4.67 25.97 -16.93
CA ALA A 78 -6.03 26.41 -16.60
C ALA A 78 -6.25 27.93 -16.74
N ASP A 79 -5.26 28.73 -16.35
CA ASP A 79 -5.47 30.16 -16.07
C ASP A 79 -4.97 31.10 -17.18
N GLU A 80 -3.91 30.74 -17.88
CA GLU A 80 -3.24 31.63 -18.85
C GLU A 80 -2.88 30.92 -20.18
N PRO A 81 -3.86 30.33 -20.89
CA PRO A 81 -3.59 29.45 -22.03
C PRO A 81 -2.88 30.14 -23.22
N LEU A 82 -2.94 31.47 -23.32
CA LEU A 82 -2.23 32.22 -24.37
C LEU A 82 -0.71 32.29 -24.14
N ARG A 83 -0.23 32.11 -22.91
CA ARG A 83 1.21 32.09 -22.60
C ARG A 83 1.85 30.74 -22.93
N LEU A 84 1.04 29.69 -23.07
CA LEU A 84 1.50 28.33 -23.33
C LEU A 84 2.22 28.19 -24.67
N GLY A 85 1.93 29.00 -25.68
CA GLY A 85 2.59 28.87 -26.99
C GLY A 85 4.12 29.05 -26.91
N ALA A 86 4.59 30.04 -26.13
CA ALA A 86 6.03 30.27 -25.96
C ALA A 86 6.69 29.20 -25.07
N VAL A 87 6.04 28.85 -23.96
CA VAL A 87 6.57 27.87 -23.01
C VAL A 87 6.58 26.46 -23.63
N GLY A 88 5.48 26.06 -24.26
CA GLY A 88 5.34 24.78 -24.96
C GLY A 88 6.37 24.62 -26.08
N SER A 89 6.59 25.65 -26.90
CA SER A 89 7.66 25.61 -27.91
C SER A 89 9.04 25.42 -27.28
N ALA A 90 9.35 26.15 -26.20
CA ALA A 90 10.64 26.03 -25.52
C ALA A 90 10.85 24.65 -24.90
N ILE A 91 9.78 24.00 -24.41
CA ILE A 91 9.82 22.61 -23.94
C ILE A 91 10.16 21.67 -25.10
N LEU A 92 9.44 21.77 -26.21
CA LEU A 92 9.61 20.88 -27.37
C LEU A 92 10.95 21.06 -28.09
N ASP A 93 11.57 22.25 -27.98
CA ASP A 93 12.95 22.49 -28.43
C ASP A 93 13.99 21.71 -27.62
N ILE A 94 13.73 21.50 -26.31
CA ILE A 94 14.62 20.71 -25.43
C ILE A 94 14.35 19.22 -25.59
N TYR A 95 13.08 18.83 -25.48
CA TYR A 95 12.62 17.46 -25.62
C TYR A 95 11.30 17.42 -26.39
N PHE A 96 11.40 17.02 -27.65
CA PHE A 96 10.30 16.97 -28.60
C PHE A 96 9.24 15.93 -28.21
N GLY A 97 9.59 14.93 -27.41
CA GLY A 97 8.63 13.94 -26.90
C GLY A 97 7.92 14.36 -25.60
N SER A 98 8.08 15.59 -25.13
CA SER A 98 7.49 16.03 -23.84
C SER A 98 5.97 16.08 -23.91
N LEU A 99 5.32 15.26 -23.08
CA LEU A 99 3.86 15.28 -22.94
C LEU A 99 3.35 16.65 -22.45
N ALA A 100 4.02 17.27 -21.50
CA ALA A 100 3.66 18.61 -21.01
C ALA A 100 3.77 19.67 -22.12
N GLY A 101 4.81 19.59 -22.95
CA GLY A 101 4.98 20.46 -24.12
C GLY A 101 3.84 20.30 -25.12
N HIS A 102 3.46 19.06 -25.45
CA HIS A 102 2.34 18.81 -26.35
C HIS A 102 0.98 19.25 -25.78
N LEU A 103 0.71 19.01 -24.49
CA LEU A 103 -0.50 19.52 -23.83
C LEU A 103 -0.57 21.05 -23.84
N ALA A 104 0.56 21.72 -23.59
CA ALA A 104 0.65 23.17 -23.64
C ALA A 104 0.32 23.72 -25.04
N MET A 105 0.92 23.14 -26.07
CA MET A 105 0.72 23.56 -27.45
C MET A 105 -0.69 23.21 -27.97
N GLU A 106 -1.23 22.05 -27.60
CA GLU A 106 -2.62 21.68 -27.85
C GLU A 106 -3.57 22.75 -27.29
N THR A 107 -3.44 23.05 -25.99
CA THR A 107 -4.30 24.01 -25.28
C THR A 107 -4.18 25.40 -25.91
N PHE A 108 -2.96 25.83 -26.25
CA PHE A 108 -2.70 27.09 -26.93
C PHE A 108 -3.42 27.16 -28.29
N TYR A 109 -3.23 26.16 -29.15
CA TYR A 109 -3.79 26.17 -30.51
C TYR A 109 -5.31 26.03 -30.53
N GLN A 110 -5.89 25.27 -29.59
CA GLN A 110 -7.33 25.26 -29.36
C GLN A 110 -7.84 26.67 -29.01
N ARG A 111 -7.08 27.42 -28.19
CA ARG A 111 -7.47 28.76 -27.76
C ARG A 111 -7.35 29.83 -28.85
N VAL A 112 -6.36 29.72 -29.73
CA VAL A 112 -6.19 30.62 -30.89
C VAL A 112 -6.95 30.15 -32.15
N GLU A 113 -7.84 29.16 -32.00
CA GLU A 113 -8.72 28.65 -33.06
C GLU A 113 -7.95 28.08 -34.28
N ALA A 114 -6.83 27.39 -34.02
CA ALA A 114 -5.99 26.71 -35.02
C ALA A 114 -6.11 25.17 -34.89
N PRO A 115 -7.21 24.57 -35.41
CA PRO A 115 -7.54 23.16 -35.14
C PRO A 115 -6.58 22.15 -35.77
N ASP A 116 -5.98 22.46 -36.92
CA ASP A 116 -5.04 21.56 -37.60
C ASP A 116 -3.72 21.44 -36.83
N ASP A 117 -3.22 22.55 -36.29
CA ASP A 117 -2.04 22.59 -35.42
C ASP A 117 -2.33 21.89 -34.09
N ALA A 118 -3.49 22.17 -33.48
CA ALA A 118 -3.95 21.48 -32.27
C ALA A 118 -4.02 19.95 -32.49
N ALA A 119 -4.59 19.49 -33.61
CA ALA A 119 -4.70 18.07 -33.93
C ALA A 119 -3.34 17.36 -34.02
N THR A 120 -2.29 18.07 -34.42
CA THR A 120 -0.93 17.53 -34.41
C THR A 120 -0.44 17.27 -33.00
N HIS A 121 -0.66 18.22 -32.08
CA HIS A 121 -0.26 18.03 -30.67
C HIS A 121 -1.16 17.03 -29.94
N VAL A 122 -2.45 16.93 -30.28
CA VAL A 122 -3.35 15.86 -29.77
C VAL A 122 -2.81 14.48 -30.14
N ARG A 123 -2.38 14.28 -31.40
CA ARG A 123 -1.78 13.01 -31.85
C ARG A 123 -0.55 12.65 -31.04
N TRP A 124 0.34 13.61 -30.83
CA TRP A 124 1.54 13.43 -30.04
C TRP A 124 1.23 13.10 -28.58
N GLY A 125 0.39 13.91 -27.93
CA GLY A 125 -0.04 13.68 -26.55
C GLY A 125 -0.66 12.30 -26.37
N SER A 126 -1.55 11.89 -27.29
CA SER A 126 -2.18 10.57 -27.27
C SER A 126 -1.15 9.44 -27.39
N ALA A 127 -0.19 9.56 -28.31
CA ALA A 127 0.83 8.54 -28.52
C ALA A 127 1.79 8.41 -27.32
N VAL A 128 2.20 9.52 -26.72
CA VAL A 128 3.05 9.50 -25.50
C VAL A 128 2.26 8.92 -24.32
N GLN A 129 0.98 9.29 -24.16
CA GLN A 129 0.11 8.71 -23.14
C GLN A 129 -0.04 7.19 -23.30
N GLU A 130 -0.29 6.71 -24.53
CA GLU A 130 -0.40 5.28 -24.83
C GLU A 130 0.91 4.53 -24.54
N ALA A 131 2.06 5.14 -24.85
CA ALA A 131 3.36 4.56 -24.52
C ALA A 131 3.54 4.39 -23.00
N ILE A 132 3.15 5.39 -22.19
CA ILE A 132 3.18 5.31 -20.73
C ILE A 132 2.21 4.23 -20.23
N GLU A 133 0.96 4.21 -20.72
CA GLU A 133 -0.06 3.20 -20.34
C GLU A 133 0.36 1.78 -20.70
N SER A 134 1.08 1.60 -21.80
CA SER A 134 1.57 0.29 -22.23
C SER A 134 2.76 -0.22 -21.39
N SER A 135 3.39 0.66 -20.60
CA SER A 135 4.61 0.34 -19.86
C SER A 135 4.35 -0.47 -18.58
N ALA A 136 3.19 -0.30 -17.95
CA ALA A 136 2.82 -0.91 -16.68
C ALA A 136 1.33 -0.67 -16.35
N VAL A 137 0.85 -1.14 -15.19
CA VAL A 137 -0.52 -0.86 -14.71
C VAL A 137 -0.62 0.43 -13.88
N GLY A 138 0.48 0.91 -13.30
CA GLY A 138 0.51 2.10 -12.45
C GLY A 138 0.22 1.84 -10.98
N THR A 139 0.40 0.60 -10.52
CA THR A 139 0.31 0.22 -9.11
C THR A 139 1.69 0.30 -8.44
N PRO A 140 1.79 0.37 -7.10
CA PRO A 140 3.09 0.41 -6.42
C PRO A 140 4.04 -0.73 -6.84
N SER A 141 3.50 -1.92 -7.10
CA SER A 141 4.24 -3.11 -7.56
C SER A 141 4.51 -3.17 -9.07
N ASP A 142 3.86 -2.31 -9.85
CA ASP A 142 3.99 -2.24 -11.32
C ASP A 142 3.79 -0.78 -11.77
N PRO A 143 4.73 0.13 -11.42
CA PRO A 143 4.59 1.56 -11.64
C PRO A 143 4.81 1.95 -13.11
N TYR A 144 4.11 2.98 -13.58
CA TYR A 144 4.31 3.53 -14.93
C TYR A 144 5.73 4.05 -15.13
N GLN A 145 6.28 3.87 -16.33
CA GLN A 145 7.61 4.36 -16.66
C GLN A 145 7.56 5.79 -17.18
N VAL A 146 8.23 6.71 -16.48
CA VAL A 146 8.31 8.13 -16.84
C VAL A 146 9.74 8.65 -16.67
N ILE A 147 10.03 9.80 -17.25
CA ILE A 147 11.35 10.46 -17.14
C ILE A 147 11.39 11.56 -16.08
N SER A 148 10.23 12.05 -15.63
CA SER A 148 10.18 13.11 -14.61
C SER A 148 8.86 13.09 -13.84
N ALA A 149 8.87 13.74 -12.67
CA ALA A 149 7.65 14.00 -11.90
C ALA A 149 6.66 14.88 -12.68
N MET A 150 7.16 15.77 -13.57
CA MET A 150 6.31 16.61 -14.39
C MET A 150 5.64 15.82 -15.52
N GLU A 151 6.32 14.84 -16.11
CA GLU A 151 5.71 13.91 -17.08
C GLU A 151 4.60 13.08 -16.41
N ALA A 152 4.83 12.59 -15.19
CA ALA A 152 3.79 11.91 -14.41
C ALA A 152 2.56 12.80 -14.17
N ARG A 153 2.76 14.08 -13.81
CA ARG A 153 1.65 15.04 -13.64
C ARG A 153 0.94 15.33 -14.97
N ALA A 154 1.69 15.54 -16.05
CA ALA A 154 1.15 15.76 -17.39
C ALA A 154 0.30 14.57 -17.86
N PHE A 155 0.77 13.36 -17.60
CA PHE A 155 0.06 12.11 -17.89
C PHE A 155 -1.30 12.03 -17.20
N LEU A 156 -1.37 12.37 -15.92
CA LEU A 156 -2.63 12.39 -15.18
C LEU A 156 -3.58 13.45 -15.75
N LEU A 157 -3.09 14.65 -16.00
CA LEU A 157 -3.89 15.74 -16.58
C LEU A 157 -4.43 15.38 -17.97
N ALA A 158 -3.63 14.74 -18.83
CA ALA A 158 -4.05 14.24 -20.14
C ALA A 158 -5.22 13.23 -20.04
N ARG A 159 -5.26 12.47 -18.94
CA ARG A 159 -6.33 11.49 -18.64
C ARG A 159 -7.57 12.09 -17.98
N GLY A 160 -7.57 13.42 -17.76
CA GLY A 160 -8.59 14.12 -16.98
C GLY A 160 -8.52 13.83 -15.48
N GLU A 161 -7.37 13.35 -14.99
CA GLU A 161 -7.12 13.08 -13.58
C GLU A 161 -6.35 14.28 -12.98
N SER A 162 -6.97 14.97 -12.01
CA SER A 162 -6.36 16.12 -11.32
C SER A 162 -5.46 15.65 -10.18
N PRO A 163 -4.14 15.92 -10.21
CA PRO A 163 -3.25 15.63 -9.09
C PRO A 163 -3.59 16.50 -7.88
N ILE A 164 -3.82 15.90 -6.72
CA ILE A 164 -4.18 16.60 -5.47
C ILE A 164 -3.22 16.32 -4.31
N GLY A 165 -2.27 15.41 -4.49
CA GLY A 165 -1.23 15.15 -3.52
C GLY A 165 -0.21 14.17 -4.06
N SER A 166 0.96 14.08 -3.42
CA SER A 166 2.01 13.20 -3.88
C SER A 166 3.03 12.92 -2.78
N MET A 167 3.66 11.76 -2.86
CA MET A 167 4.80 11.40 -2.01
C MET A 167 5.75 10.48 -2.78
N TYR A 168 7.03 10.57 -2.49
CA TYR A 168 7.93 9.48 -2.87
C TYR A 168 7.69 8.30 -1.94
N VAL A 169 7.87 7.09 -2.45
CA VAL A 169 7.86 5.85 -1.67
C VAL A 169 9.08 5.05 -2.08
N SER A 170 9.73 4.44 -1.10
CA SER A 170 10.81 3.50 -1.33
C SER A 170 10.59 2.33 -0.39
N THR A 171 10.37 1.15 -0.96
CA THR A 171 10.30 -0.10 -0.21
C THR A 171 11.65 -0.80 -0.35
N ASP A 172 11.83 -1.90 0.39
CA ASP A 172 13.01 -2.73 0.16
C ASP A 172 13.02 -3.22 -1.30
N ASP A 173 11.86 -3.62 -1.85
CA ASP A 173 11.73 -4.23 -3.19
C ASP A 173 11.59 -3.24 -4.35
N ASP A 174 11.07 -2.03 -4.11
CA ASP A 174 10.75 -1.07 -5.16
C ASP A 174 11.65 0.18 -5.14
N PRO A 175 12.35 0.45 -6.26
CA PRO A 175 13.20 1.62 -6.42
C PRO A 175 12.40 2.93 -6.51
N PHE A 176 12.90 4.01 -5.87
CA PHE A 176 12.35 5.37 -5.78
C PHE A 176 11.11 5.67 -6.65
N VAL A 177 9.93 5.34 -6.13
CA VAL A 177 8.63 5.49 -6.81
C VAL A 177 7.99 6.81 -6.42
N LEU A 178 7.50 7.57 -7.39
CA LEU A 178 6.60 8.68 -7.14
C LEU A 178 5.16 8.16 -7.11
N GLN A 179 4.47 8.38 -6.00
CA GLN A 179 3.03 8.17 -5.90
C GLN A 179 2.31 9.50 -5.97
N ILE A 180 1.32 9.60 -6.85
CA ILE A 180 0.47 10.78 -6.98
C ILE A 180 -0.96 10.36 -6.67
N LEU A 181 -1.55 11.02 -5.69
CA LEU A 181 -2.99 10.97 -5.41
C LEU A 181 -3.69 11.88 -6.41
N ALA A 182 -4.57 11.31 -7.22
CA ALA A 182 -5.29 12.04 -8.26
C ALA A 182 -6.80 11.77 -8.21
N ARG A 183 -7.58 12.76 -8.61
CA ARG A 183 -9.05 12.70 -8.68
C ARG A 183 -9.54 12.83 -10.12
N LYS A 184 -10.46 11.97 -10.50
CA LYS A 184 -11.18 12.08 -11.77
C LYS A 184 -12.64 12.45 -11.50
N ASP A 185 -13.05 13.64 -11.93
CA ASP A 185 -14.41 14.15 -11.71
C ASP A 185 -14.84 14.05 -10.22
N GLU A 186 -16.03 13.51 -9.96
CA GLU A 186 -16.57 13.26 -8.61
C GLU A 186 -16.18 11.89 -8.03
N GLN A 187 -15.28 11.15 -8.68
CA GLN A 187 -14.85 9.84 -8.19
C GLN A 187 -13.91 9.98 -6.98
N PRO A 188 -13.87 8.98 -6.08
CA PRO A 188 -12.88 8.94 -5.00
C PRO A 188 -11.45 9.06 -5.56
N PRO A 189 -10.57 9.81 -4.88
CA PRO A 189 -9.19 9.95 -5.32
C PRO A 189 -8.45 8.62 -5.22
N ALA A 190 -7.54 8.37 -6.15
CA ALA A 190 -6.77 7.13 -6.21
C ALA A 190 -5.29 7.42 -6.45
N TYR A 191 -4.43 6.57 -5.89
CA TYR A 191 -3.00 6.64 -6.14
C TYR A 191 -2.64 6.09 -7.53
N ARG A 192 -1.61 6.70 -8.11
CA ARG A 192 -0.92 6.24 -9.31
C ARG A 192 0.58 6.24 -9.03
N ALA A 193 1.25 5.15 -9.35
CA ALA A 193 2.66 4.95 -9.09
C ALA A 193 3.49 5.11 -10.37
N PHE A 194 4.65 5.75 -10.24
CA PHE A 194 5.55 6.10 -11.34
C PHE A 194 6.99 5.79 -10.97
N ASP A 195 7.70 5.04 -11.82
CA ASP A 195 9.13 4.73 -11.67
C ASP A 195 9.97 5.86 -12.25
N LEU A 196 10.78 6.48 -11.39
CA LEU A 196 11.76 7.50 -11.78
C LEU A 196 13.20 6.99 -11.69
N GLU A 197 13.44 5.85 -11.07
CA GLU A 197 14.79 5.35 -10.85
C GLU A 197 15.48 4.95 -12.15
N ARG A 198 14.76 4.30 -13.07
CA ARG A 198 15.30 3.93 -14.38
C ARG A 198 15.87 5.13 -15.12
N PHE A 199 15.20 6.28 -15.04
CA PHE A 199 15.68 7.54 -15.59
C PHE A 199 16.90 8.06 -14.82
N TYR A 200 16.78 8.22 -13.50
CA TYR A 200 17.86 8.82 -12.71
C TYR A 200 19.17 8.05 -12.76
N ARG A 201 19.15 6.70 -12.83
CA ARG A 201 20.36 5.87 -12.97
C ARG A 201 21.14 6.16 -14.25
N ARG A 202 20.48 6.58 -15.32
CA ARG A 202 21.12 6.85 -16.62
C ARG A 202 21.74 8.24 -16.70
N VAL A 203 21.16 9.19 -15.96
CA VAL A 203 21.46 10.63 -16.05
C VAL A 203 22.28 11.10 -14.84
N GLN A 204 23.01 10.21 -14.15
CA GLN A 204 23.81 10.62 -13.00
C GLN A 204 25.07 9.75 -12.85
N ALA A 205 26.21 10.28 -13.30
CA ALA A 205 27.49 9.56 -13.33
C ALA A 205 28.38 9.71 -12.05
N ASP A 206 28.11 10.64 -11.13
CA ASP A 206 28.95 10.82 -9.91
C ASP A 206 28.14 11.27 -8.66
N ALA A 207 27.38 10.33 -8.08
CA ALA A 207 26.56 10.54 -6.88
C ALA A 207 27.38 10.89 -5.61
N SER A 208 28.68 10.57 -5.59
CA SER A 208 29.54 10.64 -4.41
C SER A 208 29.70 12.06 -3.85
N ARG A 209 29.81 13.08 -4.71
CA ARG A 209 29.97 14.49 -4.29
C ARG A 209 28.67 15.10 -3.75
N GLN A 210 27.53 14.65 -4.26
CA GLN A 210 26.22 15.17 -3.88
C GLN A 210 25.78 14.61 -2.52
N MET A 211 26.25 13.41 -2.20
CA MET A 211 26.06 12.77 -0.91
C MET A 211 26.73 13.51 0.26
N GLU A 212 27.97 14.01 0.10
CA GLU A 212 28.65 14.79 1.14
C GLU A 212 27.88 16.06 1.54
N ALA A 213 27.02 16.57 0.64
CA ALA A 213 26.17 17.73 0.87
C ALA A 213 24.78 17.40 1.45
N THR A 214 24.43 16.12 1.59
CA THR A 214 23.07 15.71 2.02
C THR A 214 22.94 15.78 3.55
N PRO A 215 21.92 16.47 4.11
CA PRO A 215 21.70 16.57 5.56
C PRO A 215 21.48 15.21 6.24
N ALA A 216 21.93 15.10 7.50
CA ALA A 216 21.84 13.87 8.29
C ALA A 216 20.39 13.39 8.54
N GLU A 217 19.40 14.28 8.51
CA GLU A 217 17.98 13.92 8.63
C GLU A 217 17.46 13.20 7.39
N VAL A 218 17.86 13.64 6.19
CA VAL A 218 17.52 12.99 4.91
C VAL A 218 18.19 11.62 4.82
N GLN A 219 19.42 11.50 5.31
CA GLN A 219 20.14 10.22 5.37
C GLN A 219 19.49 9.24 6.36
N ARG A 220 18.96 9.73 7.50
CA ARG A 220 18.29 8.90 8.52
C ARG A 220 16.92 8.38 8.07
N GLY A 221 16.15 9.20 7.36
CA GLY A 221 14.79 8.85 6.93
C GLY A 221 14.70 8.00 5.67
N ALA A 222 15.81 7.54 5.11
CA ALA A 222 15.87 6.85 3.82
C ALA A 222 16.29 5.37 3.93
N PRO A 223 15.82 4.50 3.02
CA PRO A 223 16.10 3.07 3.11
C PRO A 223 17.57 2.72 2.85
N PRO A 224 18.07 1.62 3.45
CA PRO A 224 19.46 1.20 3.32
C PRO A 224 19.81 0.79 1.87
N ALA A 225 21.06 1.02 1.46
CA ALA A 225 21.56 0.65 0.14
C ALA A 225 21.62 -0.88 -0.03
N ARG A 226 20.93 -1.43 -1.05
CA ARG A 226 20.77 -2.87 -1.25
C ARG A 226 21.97 -3.62 -1.85
N HIS A 227 23.03 -2.94 -2.34
CA HIS A 227 24.14 -3.64 -3.00
C HIS A 227 25.45 -3.35 -2.27
N GLY A 228 25.98 -4.40 -1.62
CA GLY A 228 27.16 -4.42 -0.74
C GLY A 228 28.46 -3.96 -1.41
N GLY A 229 28.55 -2.67 -1.67
CA GLY A 229 29.73 -2.00 -2.18
C GLY A 229 29.68 -0.53 -1.84
N GLY A 230 29.65 -0.18 -0.54
CA GLY A 230 30.00 1.14 0.00
C GLY A 230 29.31 2.40 -0.56
N ASN A 231 28.38 2.28 -1.51
CA ASN A 231 27.74 3.38 -2.21
C ASN A 231 26.30 3.55 -1.74
N VAL A 232 25.95 4.80 -1.47
CA VAL A 232 24.64 5.23 -0.98
C VAL A 232 23.56 5.10 -2.06
N SER A 233 22.32 4.89 -1.61
CA SER A 233 21.16 4.71 -2.48
C SER A 233 20.90 5.95 -3.34
N PHE A 234 20.78 5.77 -4.67
CA PHE A 234 20.47 6.85 -5.62
C PHE A 234 19.19 7.61 -5.26
N GLY A 235 18.20 6.94 -4.65
CA GLY A 235 16.97 7.58 -4.17
C GLY A 235 17.22 8.70 -3.15
N ILE A 236 18.26 8.59 -2.31
CA ILE A 236 18.60 9.60 -1.29
C ILE A 236 19.06 10.91 -1.93
N VAL A 237 19.90 10.80 -2.96
CA VAL A 237 20.43 11.96 -3.69
C VAL A 237 19.31 12.67 -4.44
N ASN A 238 18.42 11.92 -5.09
CA ASN A 238 17.31 12.51 -5.85
C ASN A 238 16.26 13.14 -4.93
N LEU A 239 15.96 12.51 -3.80
CA LEU A 239 15.12 13.09 -2.76
C LEU A 239 15.70 14.43 -2.28
N PHE A 240 17.01 14.47 -1.97
CA PHE A 240 17.66 15.71 -1.54
C PHE A 240 17.57 16.83 -2.59
N LEU A 241 17.78 16.51 -3.88
CA LEU A 241 17.63 17.48 -4.97
C LEU A 241 16.20 17.97 -5.12
N ALA A 242 15.22 17.08 -5.00
CA ALA A 242 13.80 17.44 -5.01
C ALA A 242 13.48 18.40 -3.86
N MET A 243 14.02 18.16 -2.66
CA MET A 243 13.84 19.07 -1.51
C MET A 243 14.40 20.47 -1.74
N GLN A 244 15.59 20.59 -2.34
CA GLN A 244 16.17 21.91 -2.67
C GLN A 244 15.29 22.74 -3.60
N ARG A 245 14.45 22.07 -4.41
CA ARG A 245 13.50 22.68 -5.33
C ARG A 245 12.14 22.96 -4.70
N GLY A 246 11.95 22.63 -3.43
CA GLY A 246 10.67 22.77 -2.74
C GLY A 246 9.61 21.74 -3.20
N ASP A 247 10.04 20.59 -3.72
CA ASP A 247 9.14 19.51 -4.12
C ASP A 247 8.33 19.01 -2.91
N SER A 248 7.00 19.14 -2.99
CA SER A 248 6.10 18.75 -1.91
C SER A 248 6.08 17.24 -1.64
N ALA A 249 6.30 16.38 -2.65
CA ALA A 249 6.38 14.93 -2.47
C ALA A 249 7.63 14.53 -1.67
N ALA A 250 8.74 15.25 -1.88
CA ALA A 250 9.97 15.04 -1.12
C ALA A 250 9.82 15.49 0.34
N GLN A 251 9.16 16.63 0.56
CA GLN A 251 8.79 17.10 1.89
C GLN A 251 7.91 16.08 2.62
N VAL A 252 6.90 15.51 1.94
CA VAL A 252 6.04 14.46 2.51
C VAL A 252 6.83 13.22 2.89
N PHE A 253 7.72 12.73 2.03
CA PHE A 253 8.53 11.55 2.33
C PHE A 253 9.32 11.71 3.64
N VAL A 254 10.07 12.81 3.79
CA VAL A 254 10.88 13.02 5.00
C VAL A 254 10.01 13.26 6.22
N GLY A 255 8.95 14.06 6.07
CA GLY A 255 7.99 14.30 7.14
C GLY A 255 7.35 13.00 7.65
N TYR A 256 6.93 12.12 6.75
CA TYR A 256 6.35 10.82 7.07
C TYR A 256 7.35 9.91 7.80
N SER A 257 8.59 9.81 7.32
CA SER A 257 9.64 9.03 7.99
C SER A 257 9.90 9.52 9.42
N LEU A 258 10.00 10.84 9.61
CA LEU A 258 10.19 11.44 10.93
C LEU A 258 9.00 11.20 11.86
N ALA A 259 7.78 11.28 11.34
CA ALA A 259 6.57 11.02 12.13
C ALA A 259 6.52 9.56 12.64
N ARG A 260 6.96 8.58 11.83
CA ARG A 260 7.07 7.18 12.25
C ARG A 260 8.10 6.93 13.34
N GLU A 261 9.10 7.81 13.46
CA GLU A 261 10.06 7.83 14.56
C GLU A 261 9.57 8.64 15.77
N GLU A 262 8.30 9.07 15.78
CA GLU A 262 7.69 9.93 16.80
C GLU A 262 8.37 11.31 16.93
N ARG A 263 9.10 11.75 15.90
CA ARG A 263 9.78 13.06 15.84
C ARG A 263 8.85 14.12 15.25
N PHE A 264 7.71 14.34 15.90
CA PHE A 264 6.59 15.09 15.35
C PHE A 264 6.90 16.57 15.07
N GLU A 265 7.66 17.26 15.93
CA GLU A 265 8.05 18.65 15.67
C GLU A 265 8.89 18.79 14.40
N GLU A 266 9.85 17.88 14.20
CA GLU A 266 10.69 17.86 13.00
C GLU A 266 9.86 17.47 11.76
N ALA A 267 8.99 16.48 11.88
CA ALA A 267 8.07 16.08 10.82
C ALA A 267 7.20 17.25 10.34
N ALA A 268 6.65 18.04 11.28
CA ALA A 268 5.82 19.20 10.98
C ALA A 268 6.56 20.27 10.16
N THR A 269 7.88 20.44 10.36
CA THR A 269 8.68 21.41 9.58
C THR A 269 8.69 21.12 8.08
N TRP A 270 8.52 19.83 7.71
CA TRP A 270 8.45 19.38 6.33
C TRP A 270 7.02 19.32 5.81
N LEU A 271 6.09 18.79 6.62
CA LEU A 271 4.72 18.55 6.18
C LEU A 271 3.88 19.83 6.06
N VAL A 272 4.08 20.82 6.92
CA VAL A 272 3.27 22.06 6.90
C VAL A 272 3.46 22.85 5.60
N PRO A 273 4.70 23.08 5.08
CA PRO A 273 4.89 23.68 3.77
C PRO A 273 4.22 22.90 2.64
N ALA A 274 4.34 21.56 2.63
CA ALA A 274 3.72 20.72 1.61
C ALA A 274 2.19 20.82 1.63
N SER A 275 1.58 20.78 2.82
CA SER A 275 0.14 20.95 3.04
C SER A 275 -0.34 22.33 2.56
N LYS A 276 0.39 23.40 2.89
CA LYS A 276 0.10 24.76 2.39
C LYS A 276 0.23 24.89 0.87
N GLY A 277 1.09 24.09 0.25
CA GLY A 277 1.21 23.96 -1.20
C GLY A 277 0.08 23.17 -1.86
N GLY A 278 -0.92 22.70 -1.09
CA GLY A 278 -2.06 21.94 -1.58
C GLY A 278 -1.81 20.43 -1.68
N ASN A 279 -0.73 19.90 -1.10
CA ASN A 279 -0.49 18.46 -1.10
C ASN A 279 -1.36 17.77 -0.03
N LEU A 280 -2.46 17.16 -0.47
CA LEU A 280 -3.43 16.48 0.40
C LEU A 280 -2.82 15.34 1.23
N VAL A 281 -1.81 14.65 0.70
CA VAL A 281 -1.13 13.57 1.44
C VAL A 281 -0.42 14.15 2.67
N ALA A 282 0.23 15.32 2.53
CA ALA A 282 0.83 16.01 3.67
C ALA A 282 -0.21 16.40 4.73
N THR A 283 -1.36 16.91 4.27
CA THR A 283 -2.47 17.31 5.14
C THR A 283 -3.01 16.11 5.93
N LEU A 284 -3.19 14.96 5.28
CA LEU A 284 -3.64 13.72 5.93
C LEU A 284 -2.64 13.22 6.97
N ILE A 285 -1.35 13.19 6.63
CA ILE A 285 -0.30 12.77 7.57
C ILE A 285 -0.25 13.69 8.79
N LEU A 286 -0.39 15.01 8.61
CA LEU A 286 -0.47 15.96 9.73
C LEU A 286 -1.68 15.68 10.63
N ALA A 287 -2.85 15.41 10.04
CA ALA A 287 -4.06 15.08 10.80
C ALA A 287 -3.87 13.80 11.62
N GLN A 288 -3.29 12.75 11.03
CA GLN A 288 -3.00 11.48 11.69
C GLN A 288 -1.93 11.62 12.78
N MET A 289 -0.88 12.40 12.50
CA MET A 289 0.20 12.68 13.44
C MET A 289 -0.32 13.40 14.69
N HIS A 290 -1.05 14.50 14.51
CA HIS A 290 -1.64 15.25 15.63
C HIS A 290 -2.70 14.44 16.37
N ARG A 291 -3.46 13.59 15.67
CA ARG A 291 -4.34 12.61 16.31
C ARG A 291 -3.53 11.68 17.21
N SER A 292 -2.43 11.11 16.71
CA SER A 292 -1.55 10.23 17.51
C SER A 292 -0.99 10.95 18.74
N GLU A 293 -0.51 12.19 18.60
CA GLU A 293 -0.05 13.03 19.71
C GLU A 293 -1.14 13.25 20.76
N ALA A 294 -2.40 13.40 20.35
CA ALA A 294 -3.52 13.53 21.28
C ALA A 294 -3.75 12.27 22.13
N PHE A 295 -3.56 11.08 21.53
CA PHE A 295 -3.76 9.80 22.21
C PHE A 295 -2.60 9.39 23.12
N THR A 296 -1.38 9.87 22.84
CA THR A 296 -0.18 9.56 23.64
C THR A 296 0.22 10.67 24.60
N GLY A 297 -0.28 11.89 24.39
CA GLY A 297 0.06 13.08 25.16
C GLY A 297 -0.57 13.19 26.55
N THR A 298 -0.14 14.21 27.30
CA THR A 298 -0.78 14.59 28.56
C THR A 298 -2.16 15.18 28.32
N ALA A 299 -2.99 15.30 29.36
CA ALA A 299 -4.31 15.92 29.23
C ALA A 299 -4.24 17.36 28.66
N GLU A 300 -3.20 18.12 29.01
CA GLU A 300 -3.01 19.50 28.52
C GLU A 300 -2.57 19.54 27.05
N SER A 301 -1.67 18.63 26.64
CA SER A 301 -1.23 18.58 25.23
C SER A 301 -2.26 17.90 24.32
N ARG A 302 -3.18 17.11 24.88
CA ARG A 302 -4.22 16.39 24.14
C ARG A 302 -5.15 17.35 23.43
N ASP A 303 -5.73 18.31 24.14
CA ASP A 303 -6.73 19.21 23.55
C ASP A 303 -6.13 20.05 22.42
N ALA A 304 -4.91 20.56 22.61
CA ALA A 304 -4.19 21.29 21.57
C ALA A 304 -3.83 20.42 20.36
N SER A 305 -3.58 19.12 20.56
CA SER A 305 -3.29 18.19 19.47
C SER A 305 -4.57 17.79 18.74
N LEU A 306 -5.69 17.64 19.45
CA LEU A 306 -7.01 17.43 18.85
C LEU A 306 -7.44 18.62 17.99
N GLU A 307 -7.25 19.85 18.44
CA GLU A 307 -7.55 21.06 17.65
C GLU A 307 -6.75 21.05 16.33
N LYS A 308 -5.44 20.79 16.39
CA LYS A 308 -4.62 20.67 15.18
C LYS A 308 -5.04 19.51 14.28
N ALA A 309 -5.42 18.37 14.86
CA ALA A 309 -5.89 17.23 14.08
C ALA A 309 -7.18 17.58 13.34
N GLU A 310 -8.13 18.23 14.03
CA GLU A 310 -9.39 18.70 13.46
C GLU A 310 -9.17 19.66 12.31
N ASP A 311 -8.32 20.67 12.48
CA ASP A 311 -7.99 21.64 11.43
C ASP A 311 -7.52 20.94 10.15
N HIS A 312 -6.56 20.02 10.26
CA HIS A 312 -6.03 19.31 9.11
C HIS A 312 -7.03 18.31 8.53
N TYR A 313 -7.84 17.64 9.35
CA TYR A 313 -8.93 16.83 8.85
C TYR A 313 -9.94 17.67 8.08
N LEU A 314 -10.37 18.82 8.59
CA LEU A 314 -11.30 19.71 7.90
C LEU A 314 -10.74 20.21 6.57
N MET A 315 -9.45 20.56 6.52
CA MET A 315 -8.76 20.88 5.26
C MET A 315 -8.83 19.72 4.26
N ALA A 316 -8.56 18.49 4.71
CA ALA A 316 -8.59 17.31 3.86
C ALA A 316 -10.02 16.91 3.43
N VAL A 317 -11.02 17.08 4.30
CA VAL A 317 -12.45 16.92 4.00
C VAL A 317 -12.90 17.94 2.95
N ALA A 318 -12.49 19.20 3.07
CA ALA A 318 -12.78 20.24 2.07
C ALA A 318 -12.12 19.92 0.72
N ALA A 319 -10.97 19.24 0.73
CA ALA A 319 -10.34 18.69 -0.47
C ALA A 319 -11.00 17.40 -0.97
N GLY A 320 -12.03 16.86 -0.29
CA GLY A 320 -12.80 15.67 -0.69
C GLY A 320 -12.15 14.33 -0.33
N SER A 321 -11.33 14.27 0.73
CA SER A 321 -10.77 13.02 1.25
C SER A 321 -11.81 12.27 2.09
N ASP A 322 -12.15 11.06 1.65
CA ASP A 322 -12.99 10.11 2.39
C ASP A 322 -12.28 9.53 3.62
N GLU A 323 -10.96 9.33 3.54
CA GLU A 323 -10.10 8.99 4.68
C GLU A 323 -10.19 10.04 5.80
N ALA A 324 -10.13 11.33 5.45
CA ALA A 324 -10.28 12.41 6.42
C ALA A 324 -11.69 12.46 7.02
N MET A 325 -12.73 12.22 6.20
CA MET A 325 -14.12 12.13 6.67
C MET A 325 -14.25 10.99 7.68
N ALA A 326 -13.69 9.82 7.39
CA ALA A 326 -13.69 8.67 8.30
C ALA A 326 -12.95 8.97 9.61
N GLY A 327 -11.74 9.52 9.51
CA GLY A 327 -10.91 9.85 10.66
C GLY A 327 -11.53 10.88 11.59
N LEU A 328 -12.05 11.97 11.04
CA LEU A 328 -12.71 13.03 11.81
C LEU A 328 -14.05 12.58 12.37
N GLY A 329 -14.87 11.91 11.56
CA GLY A 329 -16.17 11.41 11.98
C GLY A 329 -16.05 10.41 13.13
N ALA A 330 -15.03 9.54 13.11
CA ALA A 330 -14.73 8.65 14.21
C ALA A 330 -14.33 9.40 15.50
N LEU A 331 -13.61 10.52 15.40
CA LEU A 331 -13.27 11.33 16.58
C LEU A 331 -14.49 12.05 17.17
N TYR A 332 -15.37 12.57 16.31
CA TYR A 332 -16.62 13.21 16.70
C TYR A 332 -17.57 12.21 17.39
N VAL A 333 -17.83 11.05 16.78
CA VAL A 333 -18.66 9.99 17.38
C VAL A 333 -18.01 9.43 18.66
N GLY A 334 -16.68 9.36 18.71
CA GLY A 334 -15.93 8.96 19.89
C GLY A 334 -16.01 9.95 21.06
N GLY A 335 -16.58 11.13 20.86
CA GLY A 335 -16.75 12.16 21.89
C GLY A 335 -15.47 12.91 22.25
N PHE A 336 -14.42 12.83 21.42
CA PHE A 336 -13.13 13.48 21.68
C PHE A 336 -13.18 15.01 21.60
N TYR A 337 -14.20 15.55 20.93
CA TYR A 337 -14.48 17.00 20.87
C TYR A 337 -15.72 17.37 21.70
N GLY A 338 -16.07 16.53 22.68
CA GLY A 338 -17.33 16.59 23.41
C GLY A 338 -18.47 15.86 22.68
N GLY A 339 -19.52 15.50 23.40
CA GLY A 339 -20.66 14.74 22.86
C GLY A 339 -21.59 15.52 21.92
N GLY A 340 -21.26 16.77 21.60
CA GLY A 340 -22.09 17.65 20.77
C GLY A 340 -21.94 17.46 19.26
N MET A 341 -20.97 16.65 18.82
CA MET A 341 -20.61 16.49 17.41
C MET A 341 -21.02 15.13 16.81
N VAL A 342 -21.79 14.33 17.55
CA VAL A 342 -22.10 12.95 17.13
C VAL A 342 -22.85 12.92 15.80
N ASP A 343 -23.82 13.81 15.59
CA ASP A 343 -24.60 13.88 14.37
C ASP A 343 -23.74 14.28 13.16
N GLU A 344 -22.88 15.29 13.31
CA GLU A 344 -21.89 15.68 12.29
C GLU A 344 -20.89 14.55 12.01
N GLY A 345 -20.47 13.83 13.05
CA GLY A 345 -19.57 12.69 12.93
C GLY A 345 -20.19 11.53 12.15
N LEU A 346 -21.48 11.25 12.38
CA LEU A 346 -22.24 10.26 11.61
C LEU A 346 -22.38 10.69 10.15
N GLU A 347 -22.68 11.96 9.87
CA GLU A 347 -22.78 12.46 8.48
C GLU A 347 -21.44 12.31 7.72
N LEU A 348 -20.31 12.58 8.39
CA LEU A 348 -18.99 12.40 7.81
C LEU A 348 -18.69 10.91 7.54
N LEU A 349 -18.98 10.03 8.49
CA LEU A 349 -18.77 8.59 8.34
C LEU A 349 -19.66 7.98 7.25
N ASP A 350 -20.92 8.43 7.14
CA ASP A 350 -21.82 7.99 6.08
C ASP A 350 -21.34 8.44 4.70
N LYS A 351 -20.89 9.70 4.56
CA LYS A 351 -20.30 10.17 3.30
C LYS A 351 -19.03 9.40 2.93
N ALA A 352 -18.16 9.12 3.89
CA ALA A 352 -16.98 8.30 3.67
C ALA A 352 -17.38 6.88 3.19
N ALA A 353 -18.36 6.26 3.84
CA ALA A 353 -18.89 4.97 3.45
C ALA A 353 -19.55 4.99 2.05
N ASP A 354 -20.26 6.05 1.69
CA ASP A 354 -20.85 6.21 0.36
C ASP A 354 -19.78 6.38 -0.74
N ASN A 355 -18.62 6.95 -0.38
CA ASN A 355 -17.42 7.02 -1.24
C ASN A 355 -16.64 5.69 -1.29
N GLY A 356 -17.11 4.64 -0.62
CA GLY A 356 -16.48 3.32 -0.64
C GLY A 356 -15.42 3.12 0.45
N ASN A 357 -15.32 4.02 1.44
CA ASN A 357 -14.35 3.90 2.51
C ASN A 357 -14.71 2.73 3.46
N THR A 358 -13.99 1.61 3.34
CA THR A 358 -14.23 0.41 4.15
C THR A 358 -14.01 0.68 5.64
N GLU A 359 -13.04 1.52 6.04
CA GLU A 359 -12.77 1.82 7.44
C GLU A 359 -13.94 2.52 8.12
N ALA A 360 -14.56 3.50 7.44
CA ALA A 360 -15.77 4.16 7.93
C ALA A 360 -16.93 3.18 8.10
N MET A 361 -17.14 2.27 7.15
CA MET A 361 -18.17 1.23 7.25
C MET A 361 -17.91 0.30 8.43
N VAL A 362 -16.67 -0.17 8.60
CA VAL A 362 -16.27 -1.02 9.74
C VAL A 362 -16.45 -0.28 11.07
N PHE A 363 -16.09 1.00 11.14
CA PHE A 363 -16.28 1.82 12.33
C PHE A 363 -17.76 1.91 12.71
N LEU A 364 -18.63 2.29 11.76
CA LEU A 364 -20.07 2.39 11.99
C LEU A 364 -20.66 1.02 12.39
N ALA A 365 -20.24 -0.05 11.74
CA ALA A 365 -20.68 -1.40 12.05
C ALA A 365 -20.35 -1.78 13.51
N ASN A 366 -19.13 -1.50 13.95
CA ASN A 366 -18.70 -1.74 15.32
C ASN A 366 -19.39 -0.83 16.34
N ALA A 367 -19.55 0.46 16.02
CA ALA A 367 -20.19 1.43 16.92
C ALA A 367 -21.65 1.04 17.22
N TYR A 368 -22.41 0.65 16.20
CA TYR A 368 -23.78 0.15 16.36
C TYR A 368 -23.85 -1.22 17.04
N ALA A 369 -22.89 -2.12 16.78
CA ALA A 369 -22.85 -3.44 17.43
C ALA A 369 -22.59 -3.33 18.94
N ALA A 370 -21.60 -2.52 19.33
CA ALA A 370 -21.17 -2.38 20.71
C ALA A 370 -22.20 -1.64 21.59
N GLY A 371 -22.93 -0.69 21.01
CA GLY A 371 -23.92 0.10 21.76
C GLY A 371 -23.32 1.09 22.77
N GLN A 372 -22.00 1.36 22.68
CA GLN A 372 -21.28 2.21 23.63
C GLN A 372 -21.21 3.68 23.17
N LEU A 373 -20.97 3.90 21.87
CA LEU A 373 -20.88 5.22 21.26
C LEU A 373 -22.21 5.64 20.62
N LEU A 374 -22.94 4.66 20.08
CA LEU A 374 -24.25 4.81 19.46
C LEU A 374 -25.23 3.87 20.15
N ASP A 375 -26.52 4.16 20.05
CA ASP A 375 -27.53 3.19 20.48
C ASP A 375 -27.37 1.89 19.71
N ARG A 376 -27.46 0.77 20.43
CA ARG A 376 -27.21 -0.54 19.84
C ARG A 376 -28.25 -0.85 18.76
N ASP A 377 -27.77 -1.10 17.55
CA ASP A 377 -28.61 -1.47 16.41
C ASP A 377 -27.89 -2.51 15.55
N TYR A 378 -28.22 -3.79 15.77
CA TYR A 378 -27.62 -4.88 15.00
C TYR A 378 -28.04 -4.88 13.52
N ASP A 379 -29.20 -4.30 13.17
CA ASP A 379 -29.60 -4.18 11.76
C ASP A 379 -28.77 -3.11 11.06
N ALA A 380 -28.53 -1.97 11.71
CA ALA A 380 -27.61 -0.96 11.19
C ALA A 380 -26.19 -1.52 11.09
N SER A 381 -25.70 -2.20 12.13
CA SER A 381 -24.39 -2.84 12.14
C SER A 381 -24.22 -3.80 10.96
N GLU A 382 -25.18 -4.71 10.78
CA GLU A 382 -25.16 -5.68 9.68
C GLU A 382 -25.18 -5.01 8.30
N ARG A 383 -25.94 -3.93 8.11
CA ARG A 383 -25.93 -3.16 6.84
C ARG A 383 -24.52 -2.65 6.51
N TYR A 384 -23.81 -2.06 7.46
CA TYR A 384 -22.45 -1.56 7.19
C TYR A 384 -21.43 -2.70 7.03
N TRP A 385 -21.54 -3.78 7.81
CA TRP A 385 -20.69 -4.95 7.62
C TRP A 385 -20.84 -5.57 6.24
N VAL A 386 -22.07 -5.72 5.75
CA VAL A 386 -22.34 -6.25 4.41
C VAL A 386 -21.77 -5.33 3.35
N ARG A 387 -22.00 -4.01 3.46
CA ARG A 387 -21.40 -3.02 2.55
C ARG A 387 -19.86 -3.12 2.52
N ALA A 388 -19.23 -3.21 3.69
CA ALA A 388 -17.78 -3.34 3.81
C ALA A 388 -17.25 -4.64 3.18
N ALA A 389 -17.95 -5.75 3.38
CA ALA A 389 -17.57 -7.04 2.77
C ALA A 389 -17.80 -7.07 1.25
N ASP A 390 -18.82 -6.36 0.75
CA ASP A 390 -19.14 -6.25 -0.69
C ASP A 390 -18.12 -5.42 -1.48
N THR A 391 -17.28 -4.60 -0.82
CA THR A 391 -16.13 -3.94 -1.49
C THR A 391 -15.05 -4.92 -1.93
N GLY A 392 -15.14 -6.18 -1.49
CA GLY A 392 -14.14 -7.21 -1.73
C GLY A 392 -13.14 -7.37 -0.58
N ASP A 393 -13.14 -6.43 0.38
CA ASP A 393 -12.19 -6.38 1.49
C ASP A 393 -12.22 -7.66 2.34
N VAL A 394 -11.06 -8.32 2.41
CA VAL A 394 -10.90 -9.59 3.13
C VAL A 394 -11.03 -9.39 4.64
N VAL A 395 -10.53 -8.28 5.19
CA VAL A 395 -10.59 -7.98 6.61
C VAL A 395 -12.03 -7.76 7.04
N ALA A 396 -12.82 -7.00 6.28
CA ALA A 396 -14.24 -6.77 6.52
C ALA A 396 -15.03 -8.08 6.50
N LYS A 397 -14.78 -8.97 5.53
CA LYS A 397 -15.42 -10.31 5.47
C LYS A 397 -15.11 -11.14 6.72
N LEU A 398 -13.85 -11.15 7.16
CA LEU A 398 -13.42 -11.87 8.36
C LEU A 398 -14.01 -11.27 9.64
N GLN A 399 -14.05 -9.94 9.76
CA GLN A 399 -14.58 -9.24 10.92
C GLN A 399 -16.10 -9.39 11.04
N TYR A 400 -16.86 -9.30 9.94
CA TYR A 400 -18.29 -9.58 9.97
C TYR A 400 -18.59 -11.03 10.40
N ALA A 401 -17.80 -11.99 9.92
CA ALA A 401 -17.92 -13.37 10.37
C ALA A 401 -17.62 -13.52 11.87
N ARG A 402 -16.61 -12.83 12.41
CA ARG A 402 -16.31 -12.80 13.85
C ARG A 402 -17.46 -12.16 14.64
N PHE A 403 -18.04 -11.07 14.16
CA PHE A 403 -19.21 -10.41 14.74
C PHE A 403 -20.38 -11.39 14.86
N LEU A 404 -20.74 -12.10 13.79
CA LEU A 404 -21.81 -13.11 13.80
C LEU A 404 -21.53 -14.34 14.67
N MET A 405 -20.27 -14.53 15.08
CA MET A 405 -19.84 -15.64 15.94
C MET A 405 -19.69 -15.24 17.41
N ALA A 406 -19.78 -13.95 17.74
CA ALA A 406 -19.64 -13.47 19.10
C ALA A 406 -20.83 -13.94 19.96
N GLU A 407 -20.58 -14.37 21.19
CA GLU A 407 -21.61 -14.98 22.05
C GLU A 407 -22.70 -13.98 22.48
N ASP A 408 -22.38 -12.69 22.50
CA ASP A 408 -23.23 -11.58 22.92
C ASP A 408 -23.96 -10.90 21.76
N VAL A 409 -23.82 -11.42 20.53
CA VAL A 409 -24.50 -10.90 19.35
C VAL A 409 -25.77 -11.70 19.07
N GLU A 410 -26.93 -11.03 19.19
CA GLU A 410 -28.26 -11.61 18.92
C GLU A 410 -28.57 -11.66 17.41
N ARG A 411 -27.67 -12.24 16.62
CA ARG A 411 -27.83 -12.46 15.17
C ARG A 411 -27.39 -13.85 14.78
N GLU A 412 -28.09 -14.44 13.81
CA GLU A 412 -27.73 -15.75 13.28
C GLU A 412 -26.62 -15.62 12.23
N PHE A 413 -25.74 -16.62 12.19
CA PHE A 413 -24.69 -16.67 11.18
C PHE A 413 -25.29 -16.90 9.78
N THR A 414 -25.06 -15.96 8.87
CA THR A 414 -25.72 -15.91 7.57
C THR A 414 -25.07 -16.80 6.51
N GLY A 415 -25.86 -17.24 5.53
CA GLY A 415 -25.34 -17.98 4.37
C GLY A 415 -24.44 -17.15 3.46
N GLN A 416 -24.55 -15.82 3.53
CA GLN A 416 -23.66 -14.89 2.81
C GLN A 416 -22.26 -14.87 3.45
N ALA A 417 -22.18 -14.66 4.78
CA ALA A 417 -20.92 -14.73 5.51
C ALA A 417 -20.21 -16.09 5.33
N TRP A 418 -20.98 -17.19 5.30
CA TRP A 418 -20.45 -18.51 5.00
C TRP A 418 -19.81 -18.60 3.61
N ARG A 419 -20.43 -18.00 2.59
CA ARG A 419 -19.90 -18.00 1.23
C ARG A 419 -18.59 -17.20 1.15
N TRP A 420 -18.58 -15.99 1.72
CA TRP A 420 -17.38 -15.15 1.75
C TRP A 420 -16.22 -15.82 2.49
N LEU A 421 -16.45 -16.42 3.66
CA LEU A 421 -15.39 -17.15 4.36
C LEU A 421 -14.80 -18.27 3.50
N ARG A 422 -15.62 -18.99 2.74
CA ARG A 422 -15.15 -20.05 1.85
C ARG A 422 -14.36 -19.53 0.66
N GLU A 423 -14.76 -18.40 0.09
CA GLU A 423 -14.01 -17.72 -0.98
C GLU A 423 -12.65 -17.27 -0.47
N VAL A 424 -12.60 -16.58 0.67
CA VAL A 424 -11.35 -16.11 1.30
C VAL A 424 -10.45 -17.30 1.68
N ALA A 425 -11.01 -18.41 2.19
CA ALA A 425 -10.24 -19.61 2.49
C ALA A 425 -9.73 -20.34 1.23
N GLN A 426 -10.37 -20.17 0.06
CA GLN A 426 -9.89 -20.72 -1.22
C GLN A 426 -8.66 -19.97 -1.72
N GLU A 427 -8.52 -18.70 -1.36
CA GLU A 427 -7.32 -17.87 -1.58
C GLU A 427 -6.22 -18.16 -0.54
N GLU A 428 -6.26 -19.34 0.09
CA GLU A 428 -5.28 -19.81 1.08
C GLU A 428 -5.14 -18.91 2.31
N ASN A 429 -6.16 -18.10 2.65
CA ASN A 429 -6.11 -17.27 3.84
C ASN A 429 -6.28 -18.11 5.13
N PRO A 430 -5.27 -18.17 6.03
CA PRO A 430 -5.34 -19.03 7.21
C PRO A 430 -6.37 -18.54 8.23
N GLN A 431 -6.58 -17.23 8.36
CA GLN A 431 -7.58 -16.66 9.28
C GLN A 431 -9.01 -17.10 8.94
N ALA A 432 -9.38 -17.13 7.65
CA ALA A 432 -10.66 -17.69 7.21
C ALA A 432 -10.79 -19.17 7.57
N MET A 433 -9.71 -19.95 7.43
CA MET A 433 -9.70 -21.37 7.80
C MET A 433 -9.93 -21.59 9.30
N LEU A 434 -9.37 -20.74 10.16
CA LEU A 434 -9.60 -20.78 11.61
C LEU A 434 -11.08 -20.52 11.95
N LEU A 435 -11.69 -19.51 11.32
CA LEU A 435 -13.11 -19.21 11.51
C LEU A 435 -14.00 -20.37 11.04
N ILE A 436 -13.70 -20.97 9.87
CA ILE A 436 -14.42 -22.16 9.39
C ILE A 436 -14.25 -23.34 10.36
N ALA A 437 -13.05 -23.54 10.91
CA ALA A 437 -12.80 -24.59 11.91
C ALA A 437 -13.67 -24.40 13.15
N ALA A 438 -13.74 -23.17 13.66
CA ALA A 438 -14.56 -22.79 14.80
C ALA A 438 -16.07 -22.97 14.53
N LEU A 439 -16.56 -22.61 13.33
CA LEU A 439 -17.96 -22.86 12.92
C LEU A 439 -18.31 -24.35 12.97
N TYR A 440 -17.43 -25.23 12.46
CA TYR A 440 -17.61 -26.67 12.57
C TYR A 440 -17.51 -27.21 14.01
N ALA A 441 -16.65 -26.63 14.84
CA ALA A 441 -16.47 -27.05 16.23
C ALA A 441 -17.67 -26.69 17.10
N ARG A 442 -18.20 -25.47 16.96
CA ARG A 442 -19.39 -24.97 17.68
C ARG A 442 -20.69 -25.54 17.10
N GLY A 443 -20.72 -25.81 15.79
CA GLY A 443 -21.93 -26.20 15.07
C GLY A 443 -22.82 -25.00 14.72
N VAL A 444 -22.19 -23.85 14.44
CA VAL A 444 -22.84 -22.61 14.02
C VAL A 444 -22.93 -22.61 12.51
N HIS A 445 -24.12 -22.35 11.94
CA HIS A 445 -24.46 -22.43 10.51
C HIS A 445 -24.35 -23.84 9.87
N VAL A 446 -23.31 -24.60 10.23
CA VAL A 446 -23.05 -25.97 9.79
C VAL A 446 -23.22 -26.96 10.93
N SER A 447 -23.59 -28.21 10.62
CA SER A 447 -23.66 -29.25 11.64
C SER A 447 -22.30 -29.48 12.30
N ARG A 448 -22.30 -29.57 13.63
CA ARG A 448 -21.11 -29.78 14.43
C ARG A 448 -20.30 -30.98 13.96
N ASN A 449 -19.02 -30.78 13.66
CA ASN A 449 -18.12 -31.82 13.16
C ASN A 449 -16.66 -31.56 13.57
N TYR A 450 -16.25 -32.17 14.69
CA TYR A 450 -14.89 -32.04 15.23
C TYR A 450 -13.77 -32.56 14.30
N GLN A 451 -14.09 -33.52 13.41
CA GLN A 451 -13.10 -34.01 12.44
C GLN A 451 -12.83 -32.97 11.36
N ARG A 452 -13.89 -32.34 10.84
CA ARG A 452 -13.74 -31.23 9.88
C ARG A 452 -13.09 -30.01 10.53
N ALA A 453 -13.47 -29.68 11.77
CA ALA A 453 -12.82 -28.59 12.51
C ALA A 453 -11.30 -28.80 12.61
N ARG A 454 -10.85 -29.97 13.07
CA ARG A 454 -9.42 -30.31 13.12
C ARG A 454 -8.75 -30.29 11.75
N LEU A 455 -9.43 -30.73 10.70
CA LEU A 455 -8.88 -30.67 9.35
C LEU A 455 -8.62 -29.23 8.92
N TRP A 456 -9.57 -28.31 9.16
CA TRP A 456 -9.39 -26.89 8.84
C TRP A 456 -8.28 -26.24 9.68
N PHE A 457 -8.20 -26.53 10.98
CA PHE A 457 -7.08 -26.09 11.81
C PHE A 457 -5.73 -26.58 11.27
N ARG A 458 -5.64 -27.84 10.84
CA ARG A 458 -4.42 -28.40 10.24
C ARG A 458 -4.09 -27.74 8.90
N ASN A 459 -5.09 -27.42 8.09
CA ASN A 459 -4.88 -26.72 6.82
C ASN A 459 -4.33 -25.31 7.05
N ALA A 460 -4.87 -24.55 8.02
CA ALA A 460 -4.36 -23.23 8.38
C ALA A 460 -2.86 -23.27 8.73
N VAL A 461 -2.46 -24.21 9.58
CA VAL A 461 -1.04 -24.44 9.94
C VAL A 461 -0.21 -24.98 8.77
N SER A 462 -0.81 -25.68 7.81
CA SER A 462 -0.10 -26.19 6.65
C SER A 462 0.24 -25.08 5.65
N ILE A 463 -0.64 -24.09 5.50
CA ILE A 463 -0.42 -22.93 4.63
C ILE A 463 0.53 -21.92 5.29
N ALA A 464 0.37 -21.69 6.59
CA ALA A 464 1.20 -20.76 7.36
C ALA A 464 1.97 -21.48 8.47
N PRO A 465 2.92 -22.38 8.13
CA PRO A 465 3.60 -23.23 9.12
C PRO A 465 4.56 -22.47 10.04
N ASP A 466 5.07 -21.33 9.56
CA ASP A 466 6.07 -20.50 10.24
C ASP A 466 5.44 -19.21 10.80
N ASP A 467 4.13 -19.01 10.62
CA ASP A 467 3.37 -17.93 11.25
C ASP A 467 3.07 -18.32 12.71
N PRO A 468 3.72 -17.67 13.69
CA PRO A 468 3.59 -18.07 15.08
C PRO A 468 2.20 -17.76 15.63
N ASP A 469 1.49 -16.76 15.12
CA ASP A 469 0.16 -16.38 15.60
C ASP A 469 -0.88 -17.43 15.18
N ILE A 470 -0.85 -17.85 13.91
CA ILE A 470 -1.72 -18.93 13.41
C ILE A 470 -1.46 -20.24 14.16
N VAL A 471 -0.19 -20.60 14.33
CA VAL A 471 0.19 -21.82 15.05
C VAL A 471 -0.25 -21.74 16.51
N ASN A 472 -0.05 -20.60 17.16
CA ASN A 472 -0.44 -20.38 18.55
C ASN A 472 -1.96 -20.50 18.74
N GLU A 473 -2.77 -19.85 17.91
CA GLU A 473 -4.24 -19.91 18.01
C GLU A 473 -4.76 -21.35 17.85
N VAL A 474 -4.18 -22.11 16.91
CA VAL A 474 -4.51 -23.52 16.69
C VAL A 474 -4.06 -24.39 17.86
N ALA A 475 -2.82 -24.21 18.33
CA ALA A 475 -2.25 -24.99 19.41
C ALA A 475 -3.02 -24.75 20.72
N TRP A 476 -3.33 -23.49 21.04
CA TRP A 476 -4.15 -23.12 22.19
C TRP A 476 -5.52 -23.80 22.12
N THR A 477 -6.24 -23.60 21.02
CA THR A 477 -7.58 -24.17 20.80
C THR A 477 -7.60 -25.68 20.98
N LEU A 478 -6.67 -26.40 20.33
CA LEU A 478 -6.62 -27.87 20.38
C LEU A 478 -6.10 -28.42 21.72
N THR A 479 -5.53 -27.57 22.57
CA THR A 479 -5.04 -27.91 23.91
C THR A 479 -6.11 -27.67 24.97
N VAL A 480 -6.66 -26.46 25.03
CA VAL A 480 -7.48 -26.01 26.17
C VAL A 480 -8.97 -26.02 25.92
N SER A 481 -9.45 -26.27 24.69
CA SER A 481 -10.90 -26.27 24.42
C SER A 481 -11.67 -27.23 25.35
N HIS A 482 -12.74 -26.74 25.96
CA HIS A 482 -13.71 -27.54 26.72
C HIS A 482 -14.38 -28.64 25.86
N LEU A 483 -14.35 -28.50 24.53
CA LEU A 483 -14.84 -29.49 23.58
C LEU A 483 -13.83 -30.63 23.47
N GLY A 484 -13.82 -31.56 24.43
CA GLY A 484 -12.80 -32.64 24.50
C GLY A 484 -12.66 -33.51 23.24
N LYS A 485 -13.69 -33.58 22.36
CA LYS A 485 -13.60 -34.28 21.06
C LYS A 485 -12.87 -33.49 19.97
N LEU A 486 -12.75 -32.17 20.14
CA LEU A 486 -11.98 -31.29 19.28
C LEU A 486 -10.48 -31.39 19.57
N ARG A 487 -10.10 -31.59 20.84
CA ARG A 487 -8.71 -31.59 21.27
C ARG A 487 -7.83 -32.58 20.49
N ASP A 488 -6.58 -32.18 20.33
CA ASP A 488 -5.50 -32.97 19.75
C ASP A 488 -4.17 -32.52 20.37
N GLU A 489 -3.99 -32.89 21.63
CA GLU A 489 -2.93 -32.37 22.50
C GLU A 489 -1.54 -32.69 21.92
N ARG A 490 -1.38 -33.86 21.30
CA ARG A 490 -0.12 -34.28 20.66
C ARG A 490 0.20 -33.48 19.41
N TYR A 491 -0.81 -33.11 18.63
CA TYR A 491 -0.60 -32.27 17.45
C TYR A 491 -0.26 -30.84 17.86
N ALA A 492 -1.00 -30.27 18.83
CA ALA A 492 -0.75 -28.94 19.38
C ALA A 492 0.68 -28.78 19.91
N LEU A 493 1.17 -29.75 20.71
CA LEU A 493 2.55 -29.72 21.19
C LEU A 493 3.57 -29.74 20.04
N ARG A 494 3.36 -30.59 19.04
CA ARG A 494 4.31 -30.75 17.92
C ARG A 494 4.46 -29.47 17.09
N ILE A 495 3.34 -28.80 16.77
CA ILE A 495 3.39 -27.57 15.97
C ILE A 495 4.02 -26.44 16.78
N MET A 496 3.76 -26.39 18.09
CA MET A 496 4.36 -25.40 18.98
C MET A 496 5.86 -25.63 19.14
N GLU A 497 6.31 -26.88 19.33
CA GLU A 497 7.74 -27.23 19.39
C GLU A 497 8.49 -26.78 18.13
N ARG A 498 7.88 -26.91 16.94
CA ARG A 498 8.49 -26.45 15.69
C ARG A 498 8.71 -24.93 15.71
N VAL A 499 7.67 -24.14 16.00
CA VAL A 499 7.74 -22.67 16.02
C VAL A 499 8.71 -22.18 17.09
N MET A 500 8.62 -22.71 18.31
CA MET A 500 9.48 -22.32 19.43
C MET A 500 10.94 -22.75 19.25
N SER A 501 11.21 -23.73 18.39
CA SER A 501 12.57 -24.13 18.03
C SER A 501 13.18 -23.23 16.95
N ALA A 502 12.35 -22.69 16.04
CA ALA A 502 12.77 -21.94 14.87
C ALA A 502 12.89 -20.42 15.11
N SER A 503 12.16 -19.86 16.06
CA SER A 503 12.09 -18.40 16.28
C SER A 503 12.50 -17.99 17.70
N ASP A 504 13.54 -17.18 17.80
CA ASP A 504 13.94 -16.54 19.07
C ASP A 504 12.89 -15.55 19.56
N ALA A 505 12.35 -14.73 18.65
CA ALA A 505 11.28 -13.80 18.97
C ALA A 505 10.04 -14.50 19.57
N ALA A 506 9.68 -15.69 19.03
CA ALA A 506 8.59 -16.47 19.58
C ALA A 506 8.86 -16.93 21.02
N ARG A 507 10.12 -17.27 21.35
CA ARG A 507 10.53 -17.65 22.71
C ARG A 507 10.54 -16.50 23.71
N GLU A 508 10.43 -15.26 23.25
CA GLU A 508 10.33 -14.06 24.07
C GLU A 508 8.89 -13.59 24.27
N SER A 509 7.92 -14.23 23.61
CA SER A 509 6.49 -13.92 23.75
C SER A 509 5.88 -14.67 24.95
N PRO A 510 5.31 -13.96 25.95
CA PRO A 510 4.63 -14.60 27.07
C PRO A 510 3.46 -15.49 26.63
N ALA A 511 2.67 -15.05 25.65
CA ALA A 511 1.50 -15.80 25.15
C ALA A 511 1.89 -17.12 24.48
N PHE A 512 3.00 -17.13 23.74
CA PHE A 512 3.49 -18.34 23.07
C PHE A 512 4.10 -19.33 24.07
N LEU A 513 4.80 -18.81 25.09
CA LEU A 513 5.30 -19.63 26.19
C LEU A 513 4.16 -20.26 27.00
N ASP A 514 3.08 -19.51 27.25
CA ASP A 514 1.87 -20.00 27.95
C ASP A 514 1.19 -21.13 27.15
N THR A 515 1.00 -20.93 25.85
CA THR A 515 0.44 -21.97 24.96
C THR A 515 1.32 -23.21 24.91
N TRP A 516 2.64 -23.03 24.86
CA TRP A 516 3.58 -24.15 24.88
C TRP A 516 3.57 -24.89 26.22
N ALA A 517 3.48 -24.17 27.34
CA ALA A 517 3.34 -24.73 28.67
C ALA A 517 2.04 -25.54 28.80
N ALA A 518 0.91 -24.98 28.38
CA ALA A 518 -0.38 -25.65 28.38
C ALA A 518 -0.35 -26.93 27.52
N ALA A 519 0.29 -26.89 26.35
CA ALA A 519 0.44 -28.06 25.50
C ALA A 519 1.30 -29.15 26.15
N HIS A 520 2.38 -28.79 26.86
CA HIS A 520 3.17 -29.74 27.64
C HIS A 520 2.36 -30.35 28.79
N ALA A 521 1.62 -29.54 29.56
CA ALA A 521 0.76 -30.00 30.65
C ALA A 521 -0.32 -30.98 30.15
N ALA A 522 -0.99 -30.65 29.04
CA ALA A 522 -2.00 -31.49 28.41
C ALA A 522 -1.46 -32.85 27.91
N ASN A 523 -0.14 -32.93 27.63
CA ASN A 523 0.56 -34.17 27.33
C ASN A 523 1.18 -34.85 28.56
N GLY A 524 0.89 -34.36 29.77
CA GLY A 524 1.33 -34.93 31.05
C GLY A 524 2.74 -34.51 31.49
N ASN A 525 3.39 -33.58 30.81
CA ASN A 525 4.72 -33.08 31.16
C ASN A 525 4.64 -31.80 31.99
N PHE A 526 4.18 -31.93 33.24
CA PHE A 526 3.99 -30.81 34.14
C PHE A 526 5.29 -30.10 34.54
N ASP A 527 6.40 -30.83 34.70
CA ASP A 527 7.70 -30.23 35.02
C ASP A 527 8.13 -29.23 33.93
N ARG A 528 7.97 -29.61 32.66
CA ARG A 528 8.27 -28.71 31.54
C ARG A 528 7.27 -27.57 31.43
N ALA A 529 5.99 -27.82 31.68
CA ALA A 529 4.96 -26.79 31.68
C ALA A 529 5.26 -25.71 32.73
N ILE A 530 5.64 -26.10 33.94
CA ILE A 530 5.99 -25.17 35.03
C ILE A 530 7.21 -24.30 34.65
N ASP A 531 8.29 -24.88 34.12
CA ASP A 531 9.47 -24.13 33.66
C ASP A 531 9.10 -23.08 32.60
N LEU A 532 8.30 -23.48 31.60
CA LEU A 532 7.87 -22.57 30.54
C LEU A 532 6.95 -21.47 31.06
N GLN A 533 6.07 -21.80 32.00
CA GLN A 533 5.15 -20.83 32.59
C GLN A 533 5.86 -19.81 33.47
N GLU A 534 6.88 -20.23 34.23
CA GLU A 534 7.73 -19.32 35.00
C GLU A 534 8.50 -18.36 34.07
N ARG A 535 8.98 -18.86 32.93
CA ARG A 535 9.59 -18.01 31.89
C ARG A 535 8.59 -17.05 31.26
N ALA A 536 7.34 -17.47 31.02
CA ALA A 536 6.28 -16.61 30.50
C ALA A 536 6.03 -15.41 31.45
N LEU A 537 5.93 -15.69 32.76
CA LEU A 537 5.80 -14.66 33.79
C LEU A 537 7.01 -13.73 33.86
N GLU A 538 8.23 -14.25 33.71
CA GLU A 538 9.43 -13.43 33.66
C GLU A 538 9.40 -12.46 32.46
N GLN A 539 9.04 -12.96 31.27
CA GLN A 539 8.97 -12.14 30.07
C GLN A 539 7.86 -11.09 30.16
N ALA A 540 6.67 -11.46 30.65
CA ALA A 540 5.57 -10.50 30.85
C ALA A 540 5.97 -9.38 31.82
N ARG A 541 6.72 -9.69 32.89
CA ARG A 541 7.26 -8.66 33.80
C ARG A 541 8.29 -7.77 33.14
N ARG A 542 9.21 -8.34 32.35
CA ARG A 542 10.24 -7.58 31.62
C ARG A 542 9.63 -6.63 30.59
N ARG A 543 8.51 -7.02 29.98
CA ARG A 543 7.78 -6.23 28.96
C ARG A 543 6.69 -5.33 29.56
N GLU A 544 6.56 -5.30 30.90
CA GLU A 544 5.54 -4.53 31.62
C GLU A 544 4.09 -4.87 31.23
N GLU A 545 3.85 -6.09 30.75
CA GLU A 545 2.53 -6.61 30.35
C GLU A 545 1.70 -7.02 31.59
N THR A 546 1.29 -6.02 32.37
CA THR A 546 0.66 -6.26 33.69
C THR A 546 -0.70 -6.98 33.64
N THR A 547 -1.42 -6.86 32.53
CA THR A 547 -2.77 -7.43 32.34
C THR A 547 -2.77 -8.96 32.26
N VAL A 548 -1.70 -9.56 31.73
CA VAL A 548 -1.62 -11.03 31.54
C VAL A 548 -1.05 -11.75 32.76
N LEU A 549 -0.36 -11.04 33.67
CA LEU A 549 0.32 -11.65 34.82
C LEU A 549 -0.60 -12.48 35.72
N ALA A 550 -1.83 -12.03 35.94
CA ALA A 550 -2.80 -12.74 36.77
C ALA A 550 -3.20 -14.09 36.14
N VAL A 551 -3.46 -14.10 34.83
CA VAL A 551 -3.83 -15.31 34.08
C VAL A 551 -2.65 -16.29 34.04
N LEU A 552 -1.45 -15.80 33.73
CA LEU A 552 -0.25 -16.63 33.69
C LEU A 552 0.07 -17.25 35.06
N GLN A 553 -0.16 -16.51 36.15
CA GLN A 553 0.01 -17.00 37.51
C GLN A 553 -1.02 -18.08 37.85
N GLN A 554 -2.28 -17.91 37.44
CA GLN A 554 -3.32 -18.92 37.60
C GLN A 554 -2.95 -20.23 36.86
N HIS A 555 -2.46 -20.12 35.62
CA HIS A 555 -2.01 -21.29 34.87
C HIS A 555 -0.84 -22.01 35.55
N LEU A 556 0.12 -21.26 36.09
CA LEU A 556 1.25 -21.81 36.85
C LEU A 556 0.78 -22.61 38.07
N GLU A 557 -0.20 -22.08 38.81
CA GLU A 557 -0.78 -22.76 39.97
C GLU A 557 -1.51 -24.04 39.58
N ALA A 558 -2.27 -24.02 38.48
CA ALA A 558 -2.91 -25.21 37.93
C ALA A 558 -1.87 -26.28 37.54
N PHE A 559 -0.80 -25.90 36.84
CA PHE A 559 0.27 -26.84 36.46
C PHE A 559 1.00 -27.43 37.67
N ARG A 560 1.24 -26.64 38.73
CA ARG A 560 1.80 -27.11 40.00
C ARG A 560 0.88 -28.08 40.74
N ALA A 561 -0.43 -27.94 40.56
CA ALA A 561 -1.44 -28.87 41.08
C ALA A 561 -1.60 -30.14 40.22
N GLY A 562 -0.92 -30.23 39.07
CA GLY A 562 -1.09 -31.33 38.11
C GLY A 562 -2.38 -31.23 37.28
N GLU A 563 -2.92 -30.02 37.15
CA GLU A 563 -4.16 -29.73 36.42
C GLU A 563 -3.88 -29.13 35.05
N THR A 564 -4.76 -29.38 34.09
CA THR A 564 -4.70 -28.81 32.73
C THR A 564 -5.70 -27.66 32.59
N ILE A 565 -5.41 -26.69 31.74
CA ILE A 565 -6.32 -25.57 31.46
C ILE A 565 -7.49 -26.04 30.58
N SER A 566 -8.69 -25.52 30.87
CA SER A 566 -9.87 -25.72 30.03
C SER A 566 -10.67 -24.44 29.87
N GLU A 567 -10.96 -24.05 28.62
CA GLU A 567 -11.64 -22.80 28.26
C GLU A 567 -12.84 -23.01 27.33
N ASN A 568 -13.77 -22.05 27.37
CA ASN A 568 -14.95 -22.02 26.51
C ASN A 568 -14.61 -21.54 25.08
N ILE A 569 -13.80 -22.32 24.37
CA ILE A 569 -13.33 -22.05 23.00
C ILE A 569 -13.45 -23.31 22.10
N PRO A 570 -13.19 -23.30 20.77
CA PRO A 570 -12.80 -22.15 19.93
C PRO A 570 -13.82 -21.07 20.01
#